data_AF-A0A426ZRI8-F1
#
_entry.id   AF-A0A426ZRI8-F1
#
_cell.length_a   1.000
_cell.length_b   1.000
_cell.length_c   1.000
_cell.angle_alpha   90.00
_cell.angle_beta   90.00
_cell.angle_gamma   90.00
#
_symmetry.space_group_name_H-M   'P 1'
#
loop_
_entity.id
_entity.type
_entity.pdbx_description
1 polymer ?
#
loop_
_entity_poly.entity_id
_entity_poly.type
_entity_poly.pdbx_seq_one_letter_code
_entity_poly.pdbx_strand_id
1 'polypeptide(L)'
;MGTSGGRRQPSQYQAFRWSCCICLLLLFLSSGGCLRASAAGPIKTVVVMVMENRSFDHMLGWMKRLNPAINGVDGSEWNPVSASDAASDRVYFRDGAHFVDPDPGHSFQAIREQIFGSNDTSADPAPMNGFVQQARSMSDNMTESVMNGFPPEMVAVYRALVEEFAVFDRWFASVPSSTQPNRLFVHSGTSHGATSNVARYSSTSAPNRLPHRLLATFS
;
A
#
# COMPACT_ATOMS: atom_id res chain seq x y z
N MET A 1 -49.66 -26.34 75.43
CA MET A 1 -49.54 -27.51 74.53
C MET A 1 -49.52 -27.00 73.09
N GLY A 2 -48.54 -27.40 72.26
CA GLY A 2 -48.60 -27.21 70.80
C GLY A 2 -47.54 -26.28 70.21
N THR A 3 -46.48 -26.92 69.72
CA THR A 3 -45.25 -26.47 69.01
C THR A 3 -45.41 -25.42 67.89
N SER A 4 -44.41 -24.53 67.72
CA SER A 4 -44.09 -23.97 66.39
C SER A 4 -42.59 -23.72 66.21
N GLY A 5 -42.05 -24.20 65.09
CA GLY A 5 -40.66 -24.01 64.68
C GLY A 5 -40.41 -22.63 64.11
N GLY A 6 -39.33 -21.98 64.58
CA GLY A 6 -38.85 -20.69 64.08
C GLY A 6 -37.75 -20.85 63.05
N ARG A 7 -38.02 -20.38 61.82
CA ARG A 7 -37.07 -20.23 60.70
C ARG A 7 -35.86 -19.37 61.10
N ARG A 8 -34.64 -19.81 60.78
CA ARG A 8 -33.46 -18.93 60.80
C ARG A 8 -33.50 -17.99 59.60
N GLN A 9 -33.50 -16.69 59.85
CA GLN A 9 -33.32 -15.64 58.84
C GLN A 9 -31.87 -15.66 58.30
N PRO A 10 -31.66 -15.43 57.00
CA PRO A 10 -30.32 -15.22 56.45
C PRO A 10 -29.77 -13.84 56.88
N SER A 11 -28.47 -13.80 57.17
CA SER A 11 -27.75 -12.61 57.67
C SER A 11 -27.74 -11.46 56.65
N GLN A 12 -27.96 -10.23 57.15
CA GLN A 12 -28.05 -9.00 56.36
C GLN A 12 -26.81 -8.65 55.50
N TYR A 13 -25.69 -9.33 55.71
CA TYR A 13 -24.45 -9.13 54.94
C TYR A 13 -24.47 -9.69 53.52
N GLN A 14 -25.40 -10.61 53.18
CA GLN A 14 -25.49 -11.15 51.80
C GLN A 14 -26.27 -10.24 50.84
N ALA A 15 -27.18 -9.41 51.35
CA ALA A 15 -28.01 -8.52 50.51
C ALA A 15 -27.21 -7.32 49.94
N PHE A 16 -26.21 -6.83 50.66
CA PHE A 16 -25.47 -5.63 50.28
C PHE A 16 -24.42 -5.87 49.17
N ARG A 17 -23.89 -7.10 49.07
CA ARG A 17 -22.88 -7.46 48.05
C ARG A 17 -23.48 -7.65 46.65
N TRP A 18 -24.78 -7.92 46.55
CA TRP A 18 -25.45 -8.14 45.26
C TRP A 18 -25.96 -6.85 44.61
N SER A 19 -26.31 -5.82 45.40
CA SER A 19 -26.78 -4.54 44.85
C SER A 19 -25.69 -3.76 44.10
N CYS A 20 -24.44 -3.76 44.57
CA CYS A 20 -23.36 -3.04 43.89
C CYS A 20 -22.95 -3.69 42.55
N CYS A 21 -22.96 -5.03 42.47
CA CYS A 21 -22.60 -5.74 41.24
C CYS A 21 -23.66 -5.60 40.14
N ILE A 22 -24.95 -5.47 40.51
CA ILE A 22 -26.04 -5.29 39.54
C ILE A 22 -26.06 -3.85 38.99
N CYS A 23 -25.77 -2.83 39.81
CA CYS A 23 -25.66 -1.46 39.32
C CYS A 23 -24.46 -1.24 38.36
N LEU A 24 -23.33 -1.93 38.59
CA LEU A 24 -22.18 -1.88 37.68
C LEU A 24 -22.43 -2.60 36.36
N LEU A 25 -23.20 -3.69 36.34
CA LEU A 25 -23.58 -4.36 35.08
C LEU A 25 -24.58 -3.54 34.25
N LEU A 26 -25.53 -2.85 34.89
CA LEU A 26 -26.53 -2.03 34.17
C LEU A 26 -25.97 -0.74 33.56
N LEU A 27 -24.84 -0.22 34.08
CA LEU A 27 -24.11 0.90 33.48
C LEU A 27 -23.36 0.51 32.20
N PHE A 28 -22.95 -0.76 32.05
CA PHE A 28 -22.32 -1.26 30.81
C PHE A 28 -23.34 -1.58 29.70
N LEU A 29 -24.59 -1.90 30.04
CA LEU A 29 -25.66 -2.15 29.07
C LEU A 29 -26.33 -0.88 28.53
N SER A 30 -26.14 0.27 29.18
CA SER A 30 -26.74 1.56 28.76
C SER A 30 -25.87 2.35 27.76
N SER A 31 -24.68 1.85 27.43
CA SER A 31 -23.77 2.48 26.45
C SER A 31 -23.77 1.76 25.09
N GLY A 32 -24.72 0.84 24.88
CA GLY A 32 -24.88 0.07 23.63
C GLY A 32 -25.37 0.87 22.42
N GLY A 33 -25.38 2.21 22.52
CA GLY A 33 -25.36 3.04 21.32
C GLY A 33 -24.00 2.86 20.66
N CYS A 34 -23.89 1.89 19.73
CA CYS A 34 -22.92 2.01 18.66
C CYS A 34 -23.22 3.39 18.04
N LEU A 35 -22.43 4.40 18.40
CA LEU A 35 -22.39 5.64 17.66
C LEU A 35 -21.98 5.21 16.27
N ARG A 36 -22.98 5.01 15.40
CA ARG A 36 -22.77 5.01 13.98
C ARG A 36 -22.23 6.40 13.75
N ALA A 37 -20.90 6.51 13.68
CA ALA A 37 -20.24 7.72 13.25
C ALA A 37 -20.75 7.91 11.82
N SER A 38 -21.87 8.61 11.69
CA SER A 38 -22.27 9.18 10.42
C SER A 38 -21.10 10.06 10.08
N ALA A 39 -20.36 9.69 9.03
CA ALA A 39 -19.29 10.53 8.52
C ALA A 39 -19.89 11.93 8.37
N ALA A 40 -19.43 12.85 9.23
CA ALA A 40 -20.05 14.16 9.43
C ALA A 40 -19.76 15.13 8.27
N GLY A 41 -19.51 14.59 7.08
CA GLY A 41 -19.26 15.32 5.85
C GLY A 41 -20.32 15.04 4.78
N PRO A 42 -20.27 15.78 3.67
CA PRO A 42 -21.16 15.56 2.53
C PRO A 42 -20.94 14.22 1.83
N ILE A 43 -19.75 13.61 1.98
CA ILE A 43 -19.40 12.32 1.35
C ILE A 43 -20.03 11.18 2.14
N LYS A 44 -20.95 10.42 1.50
CA LYS A 44 -21.65 9.28 2.10
C LYS A 44 -21.17 7.92 1.58
N THR A 45 -20.53 7.91 0.43
CA THR A 45 -20.07 6.69 -0.24
C THR A 45 -18.69 6.93 -0.82
N VAL A 46 -17.79 5.99 -0.59
CA VAL A 46 -16.45 5.95 -1.18
C VAL A 46 -16.35 4.66 -1.96
N VAL A 47 -16.06 4.78 -3.25
CA VAL A 47 -15.75 3.64 -4.12
C VAL A 47 -14.24 3.62 -4.31
N VAL A 48 -13.60 2.50 -3.98
CA VAL A 48 -12.16 2.31 -4.13
C VAL A 48 -11.92 1.34 -5.29
N MET A 49 -11.42 1.87 -6.40
CA MET A 49 -10.97 1.06 -7.55
C MET A 49 -9.48 0.80 -7.41
N VAL A 50 -9.12 -0.47 -7.18
CA VAL A 50 -7.72 -0.89 -7.04
C VAL A 50 -7.25 -1.50 -8.35
N MET A 51 -6.35 -0.81 -9.04
CA MET A 51 -5.67 -1.29 -10.24
C MET A 51 -4.53 -2.26 -9.89
N GLU A 52 -4.03 -2.99 -10.88
CA GLU A 52 -2.96 -3.98 -10.72
C GLU A 52 -1.75 -3.68 -11.62
N ASN A 53 -0.55 -3.97 -11.10
CA ASN A 53 0.73 -4.07 -11.81
C ASN A 53 1.13 -2.90 -12.72
N ARG A 54 0.79 -1.65 -12.35
CA ARG A 54 1.30 -0.46 -13.06
C ARG A 54 1.82 0.58 -12.08
N SER A 55 3.01 1.13 -12.34
CA SER A 55 3.59 2.22 -11.55
C SER A 55 2.94 3.56 -11.89
N PHE A 56 3.18 4.55 -11.03
CA PHE A 56 2.71 5.92 -11.26
C PHE A 56 3.28 6.47 -12.58
N ASP A 57 4.60 6.38 -12.80
CA ASP A 57 5.22 6.93 -14.02
C ASP A 57 4.74 6.23 -15.28
N HIS A 58 4.44 4.93 -15.18
CA HIS A 58 3.93 4.16 -16.31
C HIS A 58 2.55 4.66 -16.77
N MET A 59 1.65 5.04 -15.85
CA MET A 59 0.28 5.46 -16.20
C MET A 59 0.09 6.97 -16.28
N LEU A 60 0.71 7.70 -15.35
CA LEU A 60 0.46 9.11 -15.09
C LEU A 60 1.72 9.98 -15.19
N GLY A 61 2.92 9.41 -15.33
CA GLY A 61 4.17 10.17 -15.38
C GLY A 61 4.12 11.29 -16.43
N TRP A 62 3.67 10.97 -17.64
CA TRP A 62 3.58 11.93 -18.74
C TRP A 62 2.42 12.93 -18.65
N MET A 63 1.55 12.80 -17.63
CA MET A 63 0.46 13.77 -17.39
C MET A 63 0.98 15.12 -16.88
N LYS A 64 2.25 15.21 -16.48
CA LYS A 64 2.95 16.47 -16.20
C LYS A 64 2.87 17.46 -17.37
N ARG A 65 2.77 16.95 -18.61
CA ARG A 65 2.53 17.77 -19.83
C ARG A 65 1.19 18.53 -19.78
N LEU A 66 0.19 17.97 -19.11
CA LEU A 66 -1.15 18.54 -18.97
C LEU A 66 -1.27 19.39 -17.70
N ASN A 67 -0.71 18.89 -16.60
CA ASN A 67 -0.71 19.56 -15.31
C ASN A 67 0.71 19.56 -14.71
N PRO A 68 1.47 20.67 -14.84
CA PRO A 68 2.84 20.78 -14.33
C PRO A 68 2.98 20.64 -12.81
N ALA A 69 1.88 20.68 -12.05
CA ALA A 69 1.90 20.46 -10.60
C ALA A 69 2.08 18.98 -10.23
N ILE A 70 1.85 18.06 -11.18
CA ILE A 70 2.05 16.63 -10.97
C ILE A 70 3.55 16.33 -10.90
N ASN A 71 3.96 15.60 -9.86
CA ASN A 71 5.29 15.01 -9.76
C ASN A 71 5.46 13.84 -10.74
N GLY A 72 5.50 14.16 -12.03
CA GLY A 72 5.70 13.21 -13.12
C GLY A 72 7.02 13.45 -13.88
N VAL A 73 7.11 12.82 -15.04
CA VAL A 73 8.34 12.76 -15.84
C VAL A 73 8.37 13.83 -16.94
N ASP A 74 9.56 14.27 -17.33
CA ASP A 74 9.78 15.17 -18.46
C ASP A 74 10.71 14.61 -19.54
N GLY A 75 11.19 13.38 -19.37
CA GLY A 75 12.05 12.67 -20.31
C GLY A 75 13.55 12.85 -20.03
N SER A 76 13.89 13.60 -18.99
CA SER A 76 15.25 13.68 -18.46
C SER A 76 15.60 12.48 -17.56
N GLU A 77 14.60 11.73 -17.09
CA GLU A 77 14.75 10.59 -16.21
C GLU A 77 15.41 9.40 -16.93
N TRP A 78 16.31 8.70 -16.23
CA TRP A 78 17.06 7.58 -16.79
C TRP A 78 17.47 6.56 -15.73
N ASN A 79 17.86 5.39 -16.20
CA ASN A 79 18.47 4.34 -15.38
C ASN A 79 19.74 3.80 -16.04
N PRO A 80 20.80 3.50 -15.28
CA PRO A 80 21.99 2.88 -15.84
C PRO A 80 21.70 1.42 -16.22
N VAL A 81 22.41 0.91 -17.21
CA VAL A 81 22.37 -0.51 -17.56
C VAL A 81 22.88 -1.39 -16.41
N SER A 82 23.89 -0.91 -15.67
CA SER A 82 24.43 -1.54 -14.47
C SER A 82 24.57 -0.50 -13.37
N ALA A 83 23.92 -0.72 -12.23
CA ALA A 83 23.97 0.20 -11.09
C ALA A 83 25.35 0.26 -10.42
N SER A 84 26.18 -0.77 -10.63
CA SER A 84 27.53 -0.87 -10.06
C SER A 84 28.62 -0.23 -10.92
N ASP A 85 28.30 0.14 -12.16
CA ASP A 85 29.24 0.73 -13.11
C ASP A 85 28.87 2.18 -13.41
N ALA A 86 29.69 3.11 -12.92
CA ALA A 86 29.47 4.54 -13.13
C ALA A 86 29.61 4.98 -14.60
N ALA A 87 30.28 4.19 -15.43
CA ALA A 87 30.43 4.44 -16.87
C ALA A 87 29.36 3.73 -17.71
N SER A 88 28.40 3.06 -17.08
CA SER A 88 27.36 2.30 -17.77
C SER A 88 26.47 3.19 -18.63
N ASP A 89 26.02 2.64 -19.77
CA ASP A 89 25.08 3.29 -20.65
C ASP A 89 23.79 3.67 -19.91
N ARG A 90 23.20 4.79 -20.32
CA ARG A 90 21.94 5.30 -19.77
C ARG A 90 20.79 4.91 -20.67
N VAL A 91 19.74 4.36 -20.09
CA VAL A 91 18.44 4.19 -20.75
C VAL A 91 17.51 5.25 -20.20
N TYR A 92 16.98 6.09 -21.09
CA TYR A 92 16.07 7.16 -20.70
C TYR A 92 14.63 6.68 -20.70
N PHE A 93 13.82 7.24 -19.81
CA PHE A 93 12.39 7.02 -19.78
C PHE A 93 11.71 7.71 -20.97
N ARG A 94 10.75 7.02 -21.59
CA ARG A 94 10.08 7.44 -22.83
C ARG A 94 8.56 7.18 -22.77
N ASP A 95 7.81 7.63 -23.77
CA ASP A 95 6.36 7.50 -23.85
C ASP A 95 5.87 6.42 -24.83
N GLY A 96 6.67 5.36 -25.01
CA GLY A 96 6.40 4.26 -25.94
C GLY A 96 5.66 3.05 -25.34
N ALA A 97 4.92 3.20 -24.23
CA ALA A 97 4.29 2.04 -23.59
C ALA A 97 3.17 1.42 -24.44
N HIS A 98 2.98 0.11 -24.28
CA HIS A 98 1.98 -0.65 -25.02
C HIS A 98 0.97 -1.31 -24.07
N PHE A 99 -0.27 -1.49 -24.52
CA PHE A 99 -1.33 -2.07 -23.68
C PHE A 99 -1.02 -3.52 -23.24
N VAL A 100 -0.22 -4.23 -24.04
CA VAL A 100 0.26 -5.58 -23.73
C VAL A 100 1.76 -5.50 -23.52
N ASP A 101 2.16 -5.27 -22.27
CA ASP A 101 3.55 -5.36 -21.86
C ASP A 101 3.80 -6.68 -21.12
N PRO A 102 4.99 -7.27 -21.23
CA PRO A 102 5.42 -8.34 -20.36
C PRO A 102 5.42 -7.88 -18.89
N ASP A 103 5.07 -8.81 -18.00
CA ASP A 103 4.99 -8.55 -16.55
C ASP A 103 6.41 -8.45 -15.95
N PRO A 104 6.84 -7.28 -15.46
CA PRO A 104 8.16 -7.14 -14.88
C PRO A 104 8.24 -7.83 -13.51
N GLY A 105 9.48 -7.96 -13.02
CA GLY A 105 9.74 -8.59 -11.73
C GLY A 105 9.08 -7.80 -10.60
N HIS A 106 8.09 -8.40 -9.95
CA HIS A 106 7.32 -7.78 -8.87
C HIS A 106 7.42 -8.58 -7.56
N SER A 107 8.44 -9.43 -7.44
CA SER A 107 8.82 -10.07 -6.17
C SER A 107 9.50 -9.05 -5.26
N PHE A 108 9.53 -9.31 -3.95
CA PHE A 108 10.24 -8.46 -3.00
C PHE A 108 11.72 -8.28 -3.38
N GLN A 109 12.38 -9.35 -3.84
CA GLN A 109 13.79 -9.31 -4.25
C GLN A 109 14.00 -8.44 -5.50
N ALA A 110 13.12 -8.57 -6.50
CA ALA A 110 13.17 -7.79 -7.72
C ALA A 110 12.91 -6.30 -7.44
N ILE A 111 11.87 -5.98 -6.66
CA ILE A 111 11.54 -4.59 -6.33
C ILE A 111 12.67 -3.95 -5.51
N ARG A 112 13.28 -4.68 -4.57
CA ARG A 112 14.46 -4.20 -3.84
C ARG A 112 15.62 -3.88 -4.78
N GLU A 113 15.91 -4.76 -5.74
CA GLU A 113 16.96 -4.51 -6.73
C GLU A 113 16.62 -3.29 -7.60
N GLN A 114 15.39 -3.14 -8.06
CA GLN A 114 14.95 -1.96 -8.82
C GLN A 114 15.19 -0.65 -8.06
N ILE A 115 14.89 -0.65 -6.76
CA ILE A 115 14.99 0.53 -5.88
C ILE A 115 16.45 0.86 -5.51
N PHE A 116 17.28 -0.15 -5.23
CA PHE A 116 18.62 0.07 -4.67
C PHE A 116 19.78 -0.23 -5.63
N GLY A 117 19.51 -0.92 -6.74
CA GLY A 117 20.53 -1.39 -7.69
C GLY A 117 21.50 -2.42 -7.13
N SER A 118 21.38 -2.78 -5.85
CA SER A 118 22.34 -3.60 -5.13
C SER A 118 21.69 -4.35 -3.96
N ASN A 119 22.49 -5.15 -3.24
CA ASN A 119 22.04 -5.80 -2.02
C ASN A 119 22.01 -4.88 -0.79
N ASP A 120 22.67 -3.72 -0.87
CA ASP A 120 22.67 -2.72 0.19
C ASP A 120 21.42 -1.84 0.08
N THR A 121 20.60 -1.85 1.13
CA THR A 121 19.35 -1.10 1.23
C THR A 121 19.43 0.07 2.22
N SER A 122 20.64 0.53 2.55
CA SER A 122 20.86 1.56 3.56
C SER A 122 20.74 3.00 3.05
N ALA A 123 20.79 3.20 1.72
CA ALA A 123 20.72 4.53 1.11
C ALA A 123 19.38 5.24 1.38
N ASP A 124 19.46 6.50 1.81
CA ASP A 124 18.30 7.40 2.00
C ASP A 124 18.64 8.81 1.46
N PRO A 125 17.97 9.28 0.39
CA PRO A 125 16.94 8.58 -0.37
C PRO A 125 17.51 7.35 -1.12
N ALA A 126 16.65 6.37 -1.39
CA ALA A 126 17.01 5.24 -2.23
C ALA A 126 17.37 5.73 -3.65
N PRO A 127 18.37 5.12 -4.31
CA PRO A 127 18.93 5.64 -5.57
C PRO A 127 18.04 5.41 -6.80
N MET A 128 17.07 4.51 -6.74
CA MET A 128 16.12 4.21 -7.83
C MET A 128 16.81 3.83 -9.15
N ASN A 129 17.97 3.17 -9.08
CA ASN A 129 18.90 3.00 -10.21
C ASN A 129 19.02 1.56 -10.73
N GLY A 130 18.12 0.64 -10.33
CA GLY A 130 18.21 -0.78 -10.68
C GLY A 130 17.12 -1.31 -11.63
N PHE A 131 16.24 -0.45 -12.15
CA PHE A 131 15.13 -0.85 -13.02
C PHE A 131 15.59 -1.56 -14.29
N VAL A 132 16.58 -0.99 -14.99
CA VAL A 132 17.09 -1.56 -16.24
C VAL A 132 17.89 -2.83 -15.95
N GLN A 133 18.73 -2.81 -14.91
CA GLN A 133 19.51 -3.97 -14.49
C GLN A 133 18.59 -5.17 -14.20
N GLN A 134 17.55 -4.97 -13.40
CA GLN A 134 16.59 -6.02 -13.04
C GLN A 134 15.76 -6.46 -14.26
N ALA A 135 15.36 -5.54 -15.14
CA ALA A 135 14.65 -5.90 -16.38
C ALA A 135 15.48 -6.83 -17.26
N ARG A 136 16.75 -6.51 -17.48
CA ARG A 136 17.68 -7.32 -18.28
C ARG A 136 17.97 -8.69 -17.67
N SER A 137 17.91 -8.81 -16.34
CA SER A 137 18.04 -10.11 -15.69
C SER A 137 16.87 -11.07 -16.00
N MET A 138 15.74 -10.55 -16.50
CA MET A 138 14.59 -11.34 -16.92
C MET A 138 14.59 -11.62 -18.42
N SER A 139 14.80 -10.59 -19.24
CA SER A 139 14.97 -10.72 -20.70
C SER A 139 15.50 -9.40 -21.31
N ASP A 140 16.18 -9.48 -22.45
CA ASP A 140 16.71 -8.30 -23.14
C ASP A 140 15.60 -7.31 -23.55
N ASN A 141 14.44 -7.83 -23.96
CA ASN A 141 13.31 -7.02 -24.43
C ASN A 141 12.52 -6.34 -23.29
N MET A 142 12.73 -6.73 -22.03
CA MET A 142 12.00 -6.16 -20.89
C MET A 142 12.36 -4.70 -20.61
N THR A 143 13.56 -4.27 -21.03
CA THR A 143 14.04 -2.90 -20.81
C THR A 143 13.08 -1.87 -21.36
N GLU A 144 12.56 -2.10 -22.57
CA GLU A 144 11.62 -1.19 -23.22
C GLU A 144 10.30 -1.11 -22.45
N SER A 145 9.75 -2.23 -22.01
CA SER A 145 8.50 -2.27 -21.24
C SER A 145 8.59 -1.61 -19.87
N VAL A 146 9.77 -1.64 -19.24
CA VAL A 146 10.01 -1.01 -17.92
C VAL A 146 10.32 0.48 -18.05
N MET A 147 11.02 0.90 -19.10
CA MET A 147 11.48 2.28 -19.30
C MET A 147 10.54 3.12 -20.19
N ASN A 148 9.28 2.69 -20.33
CA ASN A 148 8.26 3.44 -21.04
C ASN A 148 6.99 3.61 -20.20
N GLY A 149 6.35 4.77 -20.35
CA GLY A 149 5.01 5.07 -19.83
C GLY A 149 4.03 5.43 -20.94
N PHE A 150 2.75 5.51 -20.61
CA PHE A 150 1.73 5.91 -21.57
C PHE A 150 1.71 7.43 -21.75
N PRO A 151 1.64 7.93 -23.00
CA PRO A 151 1.31 9.31 -23.23
C PRO A 151 -0.19 9.56 -22.96
N PRO A 152 -0.60 10.78 -22.59
CA PRO A 152 -1.98 11.05 -22.16
C PRO A 152 -3.07 10.59 -23.13
N GLU A 153 -2.82 10.67 -24.43
CA GLU A 153 -3.73 10.27 -25.50
C GLU A 153 -4.01 8.76 -25.56
N MET A 154 -3.09 7.93 -25.06
CA MET A 154 -3.26 6.47 -25.04
C MET A 154 -4.10 5.99 -23.85
N VAL A 155 -4.27 6.84 -22.83
CA VAL A 155 -5.01 6.52 -21.60
C VAL A 155 -6.07 7.60 -21.33
N ALA A 156 -6.92 7.85 -22.32
CA ALA A 156 -7.89 8.95 -22.35
C ALA A 156 -8.78 9.07 -21.09
N VAL A 157 -9.16 7.94 -20.48
CA VAL A 157 -9.94 7.95 -19.23
C VAL A 157 -9.11 8.53 -18.07
N TYR A 158 -7.86 8.12 -17.92
CA TYR A 158 -6.97 8.67 -16.89
C TYR A 158 -6.66 10.14 -17.13
N ARG A 159 -6.45 10.51 -18.40
CA ARG A 159 -6.28 11.92 -18.78
C ARG A 159 -7.46 12.77 -18.29
N ALA A 160 -8.70 12.36 -18.60
CA ALA A 160 -9.89 13.11 -18.17
C ALA A 160 -9.99 13.19 -16.63
N LEU A 161 -9.65 12.11 -15.93
CA LEU A 161 -9.64 12.12 -14.46
C LEU A 161 -8.59 13.09 -13.89
N VAL A 162 -7.41 13.17 -14.50
CA VAL A 162 -6.35 14.11 -14.10
C VAL A 162 -6.72 15.57 -14.37
N GLU A 163 -7.43 15.84 -15.47
CA GLU A 163 -7.87 17.19 -15.85
C GLU A 163 -8.99 17.70 -14.93
N GLU A 164 -9.90 16.82 -14.48
CA GLU A 164 -11.13 17.21 -13.78
C GLU A 164 -11.12 16.94 -12.26
N PHE A 165 -10.16 16.16 -11.75
CA PHE A 165 -10.12 15.74 -10.34
C PHE A 165 -8.73 15.89 -9.70
N ALA A 166 -8.70 15.78 -8.37
CA ALA A 166 -7.46 15.80 -7.61
C ALA A 166 -6.65 14.51 -7.83
N VAL A 167 -5.35 14.68 -8.00
CA VAL A 167 -4.37 13.59 -8.12
C VAL A 167 -3.49 13.55 -6.88
N PHE A 168 -3.31 12.35 -6.32
CA PHE A 168 -2.31 12.10 -5.28
C PHE A 168 -1.08 11.49 -5.92
N ASP A 169 -0.04 12.29 -6.14
CA ASP A 169 1.20 11.92 -6.83
C ASP A 169 2.33 11.45 -5.90
N ARG A 170 2.01 11.26 -4.61
CA ARG A 170 2.90 10.73 -3.57
C ARG A 170 2.22 9.64 -2.75
N TRP A 171 1.46 8.77 -3.42
CA TRP A 171 0.81 7.60 -2.84
C TRP A 171 1.64 6.34 -3.13
N PHE A 172 2.31 5.81 -2.11
CA PHE A 172 3.19 4.64 -2.22
C PHE A 172 2.51 3.38 -1.66
N ALA A 173 2.90 2.20 -2.14
CA ALA A 173 2.53 0.97 -1.47
C ALA A 173 3.14 0.91 -0.07
N SER A 174 2.45 0.21 0.81
CA SER A 174 2.90 0.02 2.17
C SER A 174 4.13 -0.89 2.26
N VAL A 175 4.27 -1.84 1.33
CA VAL A 175 5.43 -2.74 1.25
C VAL A 175 5.88 -2.88 -0.22
N PRO A 176 7.20 -2.83 -0.50
CA PRO A 176 7.76 -3.08 -1.84
C PRO A 176 7.66 -4.57 -2.20
N SER A 177 6.44 -5.02 -2.47
CA SER A 177 6.09 -6.43 -2.61
C SER A 177 4.95 -6.60 -3.61
N SER A 178 4.70 -7.85 -4.00
CA SER A 178 3.65 -8.28 -4.90
C SER A 178 2.23 -7.90 -4.45
N THR A 179 1.25 -8.17 -5.32
CA THR A 179 -0.17 -7.79 -5.20
C THR A 179 -0.82 -8.11 -3.85
N GLN A 180 -0.69 -9.34 -3.35
CA GLN A 180 -1.46 -9.82 -2.19
C GLN A 180 -1.14 -9.05 -0.90
N PRO A 181 0.13 -8.84 -0.53
CA PRO A 181 0.49 -7.98 0.61
C PRO A 181 -0.12 -6.59 0.55
N ASN A 182 -0.07 -5.92 -0.60
CA ASN A 182 -0.60 -4.56 -0.72
C ASN A 182 -2.13 -4.52 -0.72
N ARG A 183 -2.81 -5.54 -1.25
CA ARG A 183 -4.27 -5.70 -1.08
C ARG A 183 -4.65 -5.88 0.40
N LEU A 184 -3.85 -6.62 1.18
CA LEU A 184 -4.07 -6.72 2.63
C LEU A 184 -3.94 -5.34 3.30
N PHE A 185 -2.90 -4.56 3.00
CA PHE A 185 -2.76 -3.21 3.54
C PHE A 185 -3.96 -2.30 3.25
N VAL A 186 -4.53 -2.36 2.03
CA VAL A 186 -5.73 -1.59 1.68
C VAL A 186 -6.93 -1.95 2.58
N HIS A 187 -7.07 -3.22 2.97
CA HIS A 187 -8.22 -3.69 3.74
C HIS A 187 -8.01 -3.72 5.26
N SER A 188 -6.79 -3.95 5.74
CA SER A 188 -6.50 -4.19 7.16
C SER A 188 -5.38 -3.32 7.73
N GLY A 189 -4.74 -2.47 6.93
CA GLY A 189 -3.60 -1.65 7.37
C GLY A 189 -2.35 -2.45 7.73
N THR A 190 -2.33 -3.76 7.46
CA THR A 190 -1.18 -4.66 7.71
C THR A 190 -1.25 -5.90 6.82
N SER A 191 -0.11 -6.37 6.31
CA SER A 191 0.02 -7.67 5.64
C SER A 191 0.35 -8.83 6.59
N HIS A 192 0.48 -8.56 7.90
CA HIS A 192 0.94 -9.53 8.91
C HIS A 192 2.30 -10.17 8.57
N GLY A 193 3.18 -9.43 7.89
CA GLY A 193 4.50 -9.90 7.48
C GLY A 193 4.55 -10.61 6.13
N ALA A 194 3.43 -10.74 5.41
CA ALA A 194 3.42 -11.32 4.08
C ALA A 194 4.16 -10.41 3.07
N THR A 195 5.02 -11.02 2.25
CA THR A 195 5.83 -10.37 1.19
C THR A 195 5.75 -11.10 -0.15
N SER A 196 4.80 -12.03 -0.30
CA SER A 196 4.62 -12.85 -1.51
C SER A 196 3.15 -13.09 -1.80
N ASN A 197 2.83 -13.35 -3.06
CA ASN A 197 1.51 -13.81 -3.51
C ASN A 197 1.20 -15.26 -3.08
N VAL A 198 2.20 -16.02 -2.64
CA VAL A 198 2.03 -17.42 -2.24
C VAL A 198 1.73 -17.51 -0.74
N ALA A 199 0.53 -18.01 -0.39
CA ALA A 199 0.06 -18.14 0.98
C ALA A 199 1.05 -18.89 1.92
N ARG A 200 1.82 -19.84 1.38
CA ARG A 200 2.77 -20.66 2.14
C ARG A 200 4.01 -19.90 2.63
N TYR A 201 4.36 -18.77 2.00
CA TYR A 201 5.52 -17.94 2.39
C TYR A 201 5.13 -16.74 3.26
N SER A 202 3.88 -16.66 3.72
CA SER A 202 3.37 -15.59 4.58
C SER A 202 4.03 -15.48 5.96
N SER A 203 4.94 -16.39 6.33
CA SER A 203 5.59 -16.45 7.64
C SER A 203 7.05 -16.00 7.65
N THR A 204 7.63 -15.61 6.52
CA THR A 204 9.01 -15.09 6.51
C THR A 204 9.00 -13.60 6.81
N SER A 205 9.14 -13.25 8.08
CA SER A 205 9.24 -11.87 8.56
C SER A 205 10.43 -11.16 7.90
N ALA A 206 10.17 -10.36 6.86
CA ALA A 206 11.11 -9.34 6.43
C ALA A 206 11.21 -8.26 7.54
N PRO A 207 12.41 -7.73 7.83
CA PRO A 207 12.59 -6.73 8.88
C PRO A 207 11.72 -5.50 8.60
N ASN A 208 11.00 -5.08 9.65
CA ASN A 208 9.95 -4.07 9.65
C ASN A 208 10.47 -2.61 9.54
N ARG A 209 11.61 -2.41 8.87
CA ARG A 209 12.21 -1.10 8.62
C ARG A 209 12.79 -1.07 7.22
N LEU A 210 11.94 -0.69 6.27
CA LEU A 210 12.39 -0.03 5.07
C LEU A 210 11.78 1.38 5.08
N PRO A 211 12.50 2.42 4.61
CA PRO A 211 12.07 3.81 4.69
C PRO A 211 10.69 4.02 4.03
N HIS A 212 9.91 4.96 4.56
CA HIS A 212 8.49 5.21 4.23
C HIS A 212 8.21 5.71 2.78
N ARG A 213 9.11 5.49 1.83
CA ARG A 213 9.01 5.93 0.43
C ARG A 213 9.47 4.83 -0.52
N LEU A 214 8.63 3.82 -0.74
CA LEU A 214 9.02 2.65 -1.53
C LEU A 214 7.89 2.22 -2.45
N LEU A 215 7.73 2.94 -3.56
CA LEU A 215 7.35 2.37 -4.84
C LEU A 215 7.98 3.13 -6.00
N ALA A 216 8.25 2.35 -7.06
CA ALA A 216 8.86 2.69 -8.33
C ALA A 216 8.30 3.97 -8.96
N THR A 217 8.93 5.07 -8.60
CA THR A 217 8.85 6.35 -9.28
C THR A 217 10.29 6.73 -9.59
N PHE A 218 10.56 7.14 -10.83
CA PHE A 218 11.82 7.71 -11.25
C PHE A 218 12.02 9.14 -10.69
N SER A 219 10.98 9.72 -10.05
CA SER A 219 10.92 11.09 -9.52
C SER A 219 10.74 11.20 -8.00
#